data_AF-A0A934VF04-F1
#
_entry.id   AF-A0A934VF04-F1
#
_cell.length_a   1.000
_cell.length_b   1.000
_cell.length_c   1.000
_cell.angle_alpha   90.00
_cell.angle_beta   90.00
_cell.angle_gamma   90.00
#
_symmetry.space_group_name_H-M   'P 1'
#
loop_
_entity.id
_entity.type
_entity.pdbx_description
1 polymer ?
#
loop_
_entity_poly.entity_id
_entity_poly.type
_entity_poly.pdbx_seq_one_letter_code
_entity_poly.pdbx_strand_id
1 'polypeptide(L)'
;MRAYMFSALLALCSLSSFAESLGSSWGTGEREAEYYKITRIRIPEPLFVEAGCFATLPDGRVAVGTRRGDVFLIDGLSEARPEPVFHRFAAGMDELLGLSWKDGSLYATQAAELTRLTDTDGDDRADQYDTVSDDWGFANYHEYAMGSDPDPDGNIWITLGLSKSYHSWAPFRGWALKITPDGEAIPVCSGLRSPLGVGPNGKGAMIYAESQGPWNGACSLKHLKPGGFMGHPVSYNWYELAPNMGPTPVVPNSPSRLEIERERVKELVPYAVVFPFRRMGRSISGFVIDETDGKFGPFGGQIFIGEYTLSVVMRATMEEVNGVWQGACYPFREGLSTGILNCHFTPGGQLLTGGTNRGWPVRGSEENLLERIDWTGKTPFELKEIQVRSDGFQLSFTKPVDRALGADPASYVLGTFTHIYQSGYGSPEVDQTTPVVRSAEVSDDGLEVRLRVDGMVKGHVHEFDVAAIRSGEGEEPLHRDAYYTLNELPLE
;
A
#
# COMPACT_ATOMS: atom_id res chain seq x y z
N MET A 1 50.74 42.06 -39.91
CA MET A 1 50.20 40.71 -39.60
C MET A 1 49.64 40.75 -38.19
N ARG A 2 48.31 40.70 -38.05
CA ARG A 2 47.60 40.79 -36.77
C ARG A 2 47.55 39.41 -36.12
N ALA A 3 47.97 39.34 -34.86
CA ALA A 3 47.85 38.17 -34.00
C ALA A 3 46.41 38.09 -33.46
N TYR A 4 45.75 36.94 -33.62
CA TYR A 4 44.46 36.64 -33.01
C TYR A 4 44.68 35.93 -31.68
N MET A 5 44.35 36.62 -30.58
CA MET A 5 44.11 36.03 -29.25
C MET A 5 42.79 35.27 -29.29
N PHE A 6 42.81 33.95 -29.09
CA PHE A 6 41.62 33.19 -28.72
C PHE A 6 41.43 33.29 -27.21
N SER A 7 40.40 34.03 -26.78
CA SER A 7 39.89 33.96 -25.42
C SER A 7 38.92 32.79 -25.34
N ALA A 8 39.28 31.75 -24.57
CA ALA A 8 38.37 30.68 -24.21
C ALA A 8 37.44 31.17 -23.10
N LEU A 9 36.17 31.46 -23.44
CA LEU A 9 35.12 31.69 -22.47
C LEU A 9 34.68 30.32 -21.92
N LEU A 10 35.08 29.98 -20.70
CA LEU A 10 34.46 28.89 -19.94
C LEU A 10 33.06 29.36 -19.52
N ALA A 11 32.04 28.99 -20.30
CA ALA A 11 30.66 29.07 -19.87
C ALA A 11 30.42 27.97 -18.83
N LEU A 12 30.48 28.34 -17.54
CA LEU A 12 29.92 27.54 -16.45
C LEU A 12 28.42 27.41 -16.69
N CYS A 13 28.00 26.34 -17.34
CA CYS A 13 26.61 25.91 -17.32
C CYS A 13 26.31 25.46 -15.88
N SER A 14 25.75 26.36 -15.07
CA SER A 14 25.04 25.97 -13.85
C SER A 14 23.80 25.19 -14.29
N LEU A 15 23.94 23.87 -14.43
CA LEU A 15 22.82 22.95 -14.38
C LEU A 15 22.19 23.11 -13.00
N SER A 16 21.18 23.98 -12.89
CA SER A 16 20.27 23.96 -11.77
C SER A 16 19.60 22.61 -11.78
N SER A 17 20.08 21.69 -10.94
CA SER A 17 19.35 20.48 -10.59
C SER A 17 18.09 20.95 -9.85
N PHE A 18 16.99 21.12 -10.58
CA PHE A 18 15.68 21.21 -9.95
C PHE A 18 15.48 19.90 -9.22
N ALA A 19 15.67 19.91 -7.89
CA ALA A 19 15.29 18.80 -7.05
C ALA A 19 13.79 18.55 -7.28
N GLU A 20 13.43 17.33 -7.66
CA GLU A 20 12.03 16.98 -7.85
C GLU A 20 11.30 17.14 -6.51
N SER A 21 10.24 17.95 -6.47
CA SER A 21 9.42 18.10 -5.27
C SER A 21 8.79 16.75 -4.91
N LEU A 22 8.89 16.35 -3.63
CA LEU A 22 8.25 15.12 -3.13
C LEU A 22 6.72 15.23 -3.12
N GLY A 23 6.17 16.44 -3.16
CA GLY A 23 4.77 16.73 -2.85
C GLY A 23 4.64 17.47 -1.52
N SER A 24 3.57 18.25 -1.37
CA SER A 24 3.27 18.96 -0.13
C SER A 24 2.87 17.98 1.00
N SER A 25 2.98 18.42 2.25
CA SER A 25 2.23 17.82 3.34
C SER A 25 0.73 18.08 3.15
N TRP A 26 -0.11 17.29 3.82
CA TRP A 26 -1.54 17.58 3.93
C TRP A 26 -1.79 18.80 4.83
N GLY A 27 -0.84 19.11 5.73
CA GLY A 27 -0.93 20.26 6.62
C GLY A 27 -1.88 20.02 7.80
N THR A 28 -2.15 18.74 8.09
CA THR A 28 -3.08 18.27 9.11
C THR A 28 -2.34 17.63 10.28
N GLY A 29 -1.02 17.46 10.20
CA GLY A 29 -0.21 16.73 11.18
C GLY A 29 -0.34 17.19 12.64
N GLU A 30 -0.53 18.49 12.90
CA GLU A 30 -0.78 19.01 14.25
C GLU A 30 -2.18 18.64 14.77
N ARG A 31 -3.21 18.72 13.90
CA ARG A 31 -4.59 18.35 14.24
C ARG A 31 -4.73 16.84 14.42
N GLU A 32 -4.06 16.06 13.57
CA GLU A 32 -4.03 14.59 13.64
C GLU A 32 -3.47 14.11 14.98
N ALA A 33 -2.45 14.78 15.53
CA ALA A 33 -1.81 14.41 16.79
C ALA A 33 -2.74 14.49 18.02
N GLU A 34 -3.87 15.20 17.92
CA GLU A 34 -4.91 15.18 18.95
C GLU A 34 -5.59 13.80 19.06
N TYR A 35 -5.70 13.08 17.93
CA TYR A 35 -6.41 11.82 17.79
C TYR A 35 -5.47 10.61 17.72
N TYR A 36 -4.31 10.79 17.09
CA TYR A 36 -3.34 9.74 16.81
C TYR A 36 -1.91 10.22 17.07
N LYS A 37 -1.37 9.86 18.23
CA LYS A 37 -0.02 10.26 18.65
C LYS A 37 1.03 9.34 18.03
N ILE A 38 2.15 9.91 17.62
CA ILE A 38 3.32 9.12 17.19
C ILE A 38 4.25 8.96 18.39
N THR A 39 4.52 7.71 18.75
CA THR A 39 5.45 7.31 19.80
C THR A 39 6.67 6.65 19.14
N ARG A 40 7.84 7.25 19.33
CA ARG A 40 9.10 6.62 18.87
C ARG A 40 9.45 5.46 19.79
N ILE A 41 9.79 4.33 19.19
CA ILE A 41 10.21 3.12 19.90
C ILE A 41 11.73 3.13 19.96
N ARG A 42 12.29 3.02 21.17
CA ARG A 42 13.73 3.01 21.36
C ARG A 42 14.32 1.69 20.88
N ILE A 43 15.23 1.75 19.90
CA ILE A 43 16.07 0.63 19.50
C ILE A 43 17.41 0.76 20.24
N PRO A 44 17.86 -0.25 21.01
CA PRO A 44 19.12 -0.17 21.73
C PRO A 44 20.32 -0.27 20.77
N GLU A 45 21.32 0.57 20.95
CA GLU A 45 22.59 0.42 20.23
C GLU A 45 23.32 -0.86 20.67
N PRO A 46 24.02 -1.56 19.75
CA PRO A 46 24.26 -1.22 18.34
C PRO A 46 23.26 -1.85 17.34
N LEU A 47 22.04 -2.21 17.76
CA LEU A 47 21.08 -2.91 16.89
C LEU A 47 20.65 -2.03 15.70
N PHE A 48 20.49 -2.67 14.54
CA PHE A 48 19.97 -2.06 13.33
C PHE A 48 18.83 -2.90 12.78
N VAL A 49 17.60 -2.44 13.01
CA VAL A 49 16.37 -3.19 12.70
C VAL A 49 15.97 -2.98 11.24
N GLU A 50 15.90 -1.75 10.72
CA GLU A 50 15.39 -1.48 9.35
C GLU A 50 14.20 -2.38 8.98
N ALA A 51 13.12 -2.29 9.76
CA ALA A 51 12.05 -3.27 9.75
C ALA A 51 11.40 -3.40 8.36
N GLY A 52 11.49 -4.58 7.76
CA GLY A 52 10.88 -4.90 6.48
C GLY A 52 9.54 -5.63 6.60
N CYS A 53 9.34 -6.36 7.70
CA CYS A 53 8.10 -7.11 7.97
C CYS A 53 7.93 -7.39 9.47
N PHE A 54 6.72 -7.77 9.86
CA PHE A 54 6.33 -8.04 11.24
C PHE A 54 5.45 -9.29 11.31
N ALA A 55 5.44 -9.97 12.46
CA ALA A 55 4.48 -11.01 12.79
C ALA A 55 4.19 -11.00 14.30
N THR A 56 2.94 -11.23 14.70
CA THR A 56 2.59 -11.42 16.11
C THR A 56 2.71 -12.88 16.51
N LEU A 57 3.39 -13.14 17.63
CA LEU A 57 3.51 -14.47 18.22
C LEU A 57 2.34 -14.78 19.16
N PRO A 58 2.03 -16.06 19.43
CA PRO A 58 0.95 -16.46 20.34
C PRO A 58 1.09 -15.95 21.77
N ASP A 59 2.30 -15.65 22.22
CA ASP A 59 2.59 -15.10 23.54
C ASP A 59 2.45 -13.57 23.62
N GLY A 60 2.14 -12.91 22.51
CA GLY A 60 1.97 -11.46 22.42
C GLY A 60 3.25 -10.68 22.11
N ARG A 61 4.41 -11.33 21.94
CA ARG A 61 5.58 -10.67 21.37
C ARG A 61 5.37 -10.40 19.89
N VAL A 62 6.07 -9.40 19.35
CA VAL A 62 6.11 -9.12 17.91
C VAL A 62 7.48 -9.51 17.39
N ALA A 63 7.51 -10.40 16.41
CA ALA A 63 8.70 -10.66 15.62
C ALA A 63 8.84 -9.57 14.54
N VAL A 64 10.06 -9.07 14.34
CA VAL A 64 10.41 -8.15 13.26
C VAL A 64 11.46 -8.80 12.35
N GLY A 65 11.18 -8.85 11.06
CA GLY A 65 12.13 -9.21 10.03
C GLY A 65 12.83 -7.95 9.50
N THR A 66 14.15 -8.00 9.42
CA THR A 66 14.97 -6.85 9.03
C THR A 66 15.38 -6.91 7.56
N ARG A 67 15.57 -5.76 6.92
CA ARG A 67 16.25 -5.71 5.62
C ARG A 67 17.67 -6.26 5.62
N ARG A 68 18.25 -6.45 6.81
CA ARG A 68 19.60 -6.97 7.01
C ARG A 68 19.67 -8.48 7.20
N GLY A 69 18.53 -9.18 7.18
CA GLY A 69 18.51 -10.65 7.23
C GLY A 69 18.41 -11.26 8.62
N ASP A 70 18.16 -10.42 9.63
CA ASP A 70 17.93 -10.85 11.01
C ASP A 70 16.43 -10.84 11.35
N VAL A 71 16.03 -11.68 12.31
CA VAL A 71 14.72 -11.65 12.97
C VAL A 71 14.92 -11.38 14.46
N PHE A 72 14.19 -10.42 15.00
CA PHE A 72 14.15 -10.13 16.44
C PHE A 72 12.76 -10.35 17.01
N LEU A 73 12.65 -10.96 18.18
CA LEU A 73 11.43 -10.95 19.00
C LEU A 73 11.47 -9.73 19.90
N ILE A 74 10.39 -8.97 19.92
CA ILE A 74 10.27 -7.75 20.69
C ILE A 74 9.17 -7.88 21.72
N ASP A 75 9.53 -7.68 22.98
CA ASP A 75 8.61 -7.55 24.12
C ASP A 75 8.41 -6.07 24.48
N GLY A 76 7.30 -5.72 25.12
CA GLY A 76 7.02 -4.38 25.66
C GLY A 76 6.52 -3.34 24.65
N LEU A 77 6.29 -3.73 23.39
CA LEU A 77 5.85 -2.79 22.34
C LEU A 77 4.46 -2.18 22.55
N SER A 78 3.60 -2.80 23.35
CA SER A 78 2.22 -2.34 23.56
C SER A 78 2.07 -1.40 24.77
N GLU A 79 3.13 -1.19 25.54
CA GLU A 79 3.09 -0.38 26.76
C GLU A 79 2.86 1.11 26.47
N ALA A 80 2.19 1.82 27.38
CA ALA A 80 1.96 3.25 27.23
C ALA A 80 3.26 4.08 27.11
N ARG A 81 4.36 3.57 27.69
CA ARG A 81 5.72 4.11 27.56
C ARG A 81 6.66 2.93 27.25
N PRO A 82 6.83 2.58 25.96
CA PRO A 82 7.51 1.35 25.59
C PRO A 82 9.02 1.44 25.87
N GLU A 83 9.54 0.51 26.68
CA GLU A 83 10.96 0.22 26.84
C GLU A 83 11.23 -1.21 26.35
N PRO A 84 11.19 -1.43 25.02
CA PRO A 84 11.17 -2.77 24.47
C PRO A 84 12.48 -3.53 24.66
N VAL A 85 12.36 -4.85 24.82
CA VAL A 85 13.51 -5.76 24.84
C VAL A 85 13.56 -6.53 23.53
N PHE A 86 14.73 -6.51 22.88
CA PHE A 86 14.97 -7.18 21.61
C PHE A 86 15.77 -8.46 21.85
N HIS A 87 15.24 -9.59 21.38
CA HIS A 87 15.88 -10.89 21.41
C HIS A 87 16.12 -11.35 19.98
N ARG A 88 17.36 -11.61 19.58
CA ARG A 88 17.64 -12.07 18.21
C ARG A 88 17.27 -13.56 18.08
N PHE A 89 16.22 -13.82 17.32
CA PHE A 89 15.70 -15.17 17.05
C PHE A 89 16.48 -15.87 15.93
N ALA A 90 16.70 -15.17 14.82
CA ALA A 90 17.35 -15.72 13.63
C ALA A 90 18.25 -14.68 12.96
N ALA A 91 19.21 -15.14 12.13
CA ALA A 91 20.16 -14.29 11.42
C ALA A 91 20.66 -14.95 10.14
N GLY A 92 21.17 -14.14 9.20
CA GLY A 92 21.89 -14.61 8.01
C GLY A 92 21.04 -14.83 6.75
N MET A 93 19.80 -14.32 6.73
CA MET A 93 18.93 -14.31 5.54
C MET A 93 19.21 -13.09 4.65
N ASP A 94 18.57 -12.99 3.49
CA ASP A 94 18.71 -11.85 2.56
C ASP A 94 17.42 -11.04 2.45
N GLU A 95 17.41 -9.84 3.06
CA GLU A 95 16.36 -8.83 2.94
C GLU A 95 14.92 -9.36 3.19
N LEU A 96 14.50 -9.36 4.46
CA LEU A 96 13.20 -9.90 4.85
C LEU A 96 12.06 -8.91 4.61
N LEU A 97 11.16 -9.26 3.69
CA LEU A 97 9.97 -8.45 3.33
C LEU A 97 8.66 -9.23 3.44
N GLY A 98 8.68 -10.39 4.08
CA GLY A 98 7.51 -11.13 4.54
C GLY A 98 7.88 -11.96 5.76
N LEU A 99 7.04 -11.94 6.78
CA LEU A 99 7.22 -12.73 7.99
C LEU A 99 5.84 -13.13 8.50
N SER A 100 5.63 -14.41 8.76
CA SER A 100 4.37 -14.89 9.35
C SER A 100 4.63 -16.01 10.35
N TRP A 101 3.69 -16.20 11.28
CA TRP A 101 3.75 -17.26 12.28
C TRP A 101 2.76 -18.37 11.94
N LYS A 102 3.21 -19.63 11.94
CA LYS A 102 2.35 -20.80 11.73
C LYS A 102 2.97 -22.04 12.37
N ASP A 103 2.14 -22.81 13.07
CA ASP A 103 2.47 -24.15 13.60
C ASP A 103 3.79 -24.23 14.40
N GLY A 104 4.10 -23.19 15.19
CA GLY A 104 5.31 -23.16 16.04
C GLY A 104 6.57 -22.62 15.35
N SER A 105 6.45 -22.20 14.09
CA SER A 105 7.57 -21.68 13.30
C SER A 105 7.25 -20.28 12.74
N LEU A 106 8.30 -19.52 12.49
CA LEU A 106 8.24 -18.32 11.64
C LEU A 106 8.54 -18.70 10.19
N TYR A 107 7.79 -18.14 9.25
CA TYR A 107 8.03 -18.27 7.82
C TYR A 107 8.53 -16.93 7.29
N ALA A 108 9.78 -16.89 6.86
CA ALA A 108 10.47 -15.69 6.40
C ALA A 108 10.59 -15.71 4.87
N THR A 109 10.00 -14.70 4.21
CA THR A 109 10.21 -14.46 2.78
C THR A 109 11.44 -13.58 2.59
N GLN A 110 12.46 -14.16 1.96
CA GLN A 110 13.69 -13.49 1.55
C GLN A 110 13.79 -13.44 0.02
N ALA A 111 14.80 -12.73 -0.51
CA ALA A 111 14.91 -12.42 -1.93
C ALA A 111 14.76 -13.63 -2.88
N ALA A 112 15.27 -14.80 -2.49
CA ALA A 112 15.31 -16.02 -3.31
C ALA A 112 14.64 -17.23 -2.68
N GLU A 113 14.04 -17.11 -1.48
CA GLU A 113 13.54 -18.27 -0.74
C GLU A 113 12.41 -17.91 0.24
N LEU A 114 11.48 -18.84 0.46
CA LEU A 114 10.63 -18.89 1.64
C LEU A 114 11.24 -19.88 2.64
N THR A 115 11.68 -19.39 3.79
CA THR A 115 12.38 -20.19 4.81
C THR A 115 11.50 -20.37 6.03
N ARG A 116 11.39 -21.60 6.53
CA ARG A 116 10.78 -21.90 7.83
C ARG A 116 11.86 -21.92 8.90
N LEU A 117 11.68 -21.07 9.90
CA LEU A 117 12.55 -20.88 11.07
C LEU A 117 11.90 -21.53 12.29
N THR A 118 12.56 -22.52 12.87
CA THR A 118 12.04 -23.26 14.03
C THR A 118 13.05 -23.21 15.16
N ASP A 119 12.54 -22.99 16.37
CA ASP A 119 13.25 -23.18 17.64
C ASP A 119 12.83 -24.55 18.20
N THR A 120 13.72 -25.53 18.16
CA THR A 120 13.39 -26.91 18.55
C THR A 120 13.57 -27.21 20.04
N ASP A 121 14.23 -26.31 20.79
CA ASP A 121 14.52 -26.51 22.23
C ASP A 121 13.90 -25.45 23.16
N GLY A 122 13.28 -24.41 22.61
CA GLY A 122 12.50 -23.40 23.31
C GLY A 122 13.34 -22.33 23.99
N ASP A 123 14.55 -22.06 23.49
CA ASP A 123 15.46 -21.04 24.03
C ASP A 123 15.28 -19.63 23.39
N ASP A 124 14.21 -19.44 22.60
CA ASP A 124 13.90 -18.24 21.81
C ASP A 124 14.92 -17.97 20.70
N ARG A 125 15.52 -19.02 20.14
CA ARG A 125 16.43 -18.94 18.99
C ARG A 125 16.12 -20.02 17.96
N ALA A 126 16.01 -19.63 16.69
CA ALA A 126 15.92 -20.59 15.61
C ALA A 126 17.23 -21.39 15.49
N ASP A 127 17.14 -22.70 15.62
CA ASP A 127 18.21 -23.68 15.43
C ASP A 127 18.01 -24.54 14.17
N GLN A 128 16.82 -24.48 13.57
CA GLN A 128 16.48 -25.13 12.30
C GLN A 128 15.97 -24.12 11.26
N TYR A 129 16.51 -24.21 10.04
CA TYR A 129 16.19 -23.40 8.87
C TYR A 129 15.86 -24.36 7.73
N ASP A 130 14.58 -24.48 7.39
CA ASP A 130 14.12 -25.33 6.28
C ASP A 130 13.72 -24.45 5.10
N THR A 131 14.32 -24.69 3.93
CA THR A 131 13.82 -24.15 2.67
C THR A 131 12.45 -24.75 2.38
N VAL A 132 11.40 -23.92 2.40
CA VAL A 132 10.04 -24.34 2.02
C VAL A 132 9.89 -24.31 0.51
N SER A 133 10.37 -23.23 -0.13
CA SER A 133 10.43 -23.13 -1.60
C SER A 133 11.47 -22.10 -2.01
N ASP A 134 12.22 -22.41 -3.06
CA ASP A 134 13.18 -21.56 -3.77
C ASP A 134 12.91 -21.59 -5.30
N ASP A 135 11.66 -21.90 -5.69
CA ASP A 135 11.25 -22.14 -7.08
C ASP A 135 11.24 -20.89 -7.99
N TRP A 136 11.66 -19.72 -7.47
CA TRP A 136 11.86 -18.51 -8.26
C TRP A 136 13.32 -18.10 -8.29
N GLY A 137 13.73 -17.38 -9.34
CA GLY A 137 15.13 -17.01 -9.49
C GLY A 137 15.44 -15.62 -8.92
N PHE A 138 16.74 -15.36 -8.73
CA PHE A 138 17.28 -14.05 -8.38
C PHE A 138 18.48 -13.70 -9.26
N ALA A 139 18.49 -12.50 -9.82
CA ALA A 139 19.51 -11.99 -10.74
C ALA A 139 19.92 -10.54 -10.46
N ASN A 140 19.20 -9.80 -9.61
CA ASN A 140 19.54 -8.41 -9.30
C ASN A 140 19.04 -7.97 -7.91
N TYR A 141 19.80 -7.09 -7.24
CA TYR A 141 19.41 -6.54 -5.93
C TYR A 141 18.06 -5.80 -5.93
N HIS A 142 17.60 -5.32 -7.08
CA HIS A 142 16.29 -4.67 -7.24
C HIS A 142 15.23 -5.70 -7.69
N GLU A 143 15.20 -6.85 -7.02
CA GLU A 143 14.25 -7.95 -7.24
C GLU A 143 13.68 -8.40 -5.89
N TYR A 144 12.77 -7.59 -5.35
CA TYR A 144 12.14 -7.85 -4.05
C TYR A 144 11.15 -9.02 -4.13
N ALA A 145 11.03 -9.74 -3.03
CA ALA A 145 10.02 -10.77 -2.80
C ALA A 145 9.27 -10.45 -1.52
N MET A 146 7.95 -10.23 -1.61
CA MET A 146 7.10 -9.93 -0.45
C MET A 146 6.18 -11.11 -0.20
N GLY A 147 6.05 -11.52 1.06
CA GLY A 147 5.21 -12.63 1.49
C GLY A 147 4.01 -12.19 2.32
N SER A 148 2.88 -12.86 2.14
CA SER A 148 1.68 -12.66 2.95
C SER A 148 1.71 -13.50 4.23
N ASP A 149 0.76 -13.24 5.14
CA ASP A 149 0.34 -14.25 6.09
C ASP A 149 -0.27 -15.48 5.36
N PRO A 150 -0.28 -16.66 5.99
CA PRO A 150 -0.91 -17.85 5.42
C PRO A 150 -2.40 -17.60 5.12
N ASP A 151 -2.83 -17.99 3.93
CA ASP A 151 -4.26 -18.03 3.59
C ASP A 151 -4.98 -19.18 4.34
N PRO A 152 -6.32 -19.28 4.28
CA PRO A 152 -7.05 -20.33 5.01
C PRO A 152 -6.67 -21.78 4.67
N ASP A 153 -6.09 -22.01 3.49
CA ASP A 153 -5.56 -23.31 3.06
C ASP A 153 -4.09 -23.50 3.49
N GLY A 154 -3.54 -22.52 4.19
CA GLY A 154 -2.18 -22.50 4.72
C GLY A 154 -1.11 -22.12 3.72
N ASN A 155 -1.48 -21.59 2.54
CA ASN A 155 -0.52 -21.16 1.53
C ASN A 155 -0.01 -19.75 1.82
N ILE A 156 1.24 -19.47 1.47
CA ILE A 156 1.83 -18.14 1.54
C ILE A 156 1.90 -17.56 0.12
N TRP A 157 1.39 -16.35 -0.07
CA TRP A 157 1.43 -15.67 -1.36
C TRP A 157 2.70 -14.84 -1.45
N ILE A 158 3.46 -15.05 -2.53
CA ILE A 158 4.71 -14.34 -2.79
C ILE A 158 4.52 -13.45 -4.01
N THR A 159 4.73 -12.15 -3.86
CA THR A 159 4.78 -11.22 -5.00
C THR A 159 6.23 -10.91 -5.35
N LEU A 160 6.58 -11.05 -6.63
CA LEU A 160 7.95 -10.94 -7.11
C LEU A 160 8.11 -9.70 -7.98
N GLY A 161 8.95 -8.75 -7.54
CA GLY A 161 9.26 -7.53 -8.28
C GLY A 161 10.08 -7.79 -9.55
N LEU A 162 9.95 -6.89 -10.52
CA LEU A 162 10.75 -6.88 -11.74
C LEU A 162 12.19 -6.44 -11.45
N SER A 163 13.13 -7.05 -12.18
CA SER A 163 14.53 -6.64 -12.24
C SER A 163 14.62 -5.17 -12.64
N LYS A 164 15.14 -4.35 -11.71
CA LYS A 164 15.28 -2.89 -11.88
C LYS A 164 13.98 -2.16 -12.22
N SER A 165 12.81 -2.73 -11.92
CA SER A 165 11.48 -2.21 -12.33
C SER A 165 11.12 -2.28 -13.83
N TYR A 166 11.95 -2.88 -14.69
CA TYR A 166 11.75 -2.84 -16.16
C TYR A 166 11.91 -4.18 -16.85
N HIS A 167 12.59 -5.14 -16.22
CA HIS A 167 12.97 -6.40 -16.86
C HIS A 167 12.56 -7.58 -15.99
N SER A 168 12.54 -8.77 -16.60
CA SER A 168 12.28 -10.02 -15.91
C SER A 168 13.40 -11.00 -16.24
N TRP A 169 14.52 -10.87 -15.53
CA TRP A 169 15.76 -11.61 -15.82
C TRP A 169 15.82 -13.00 -15.20
N ALA A 170 15.09 -13.21 -14.11
CA ALA A 170 15.05 -14.48 -13.39
C ALA A 170 13.62 -15.04 -13.38
N PRO A 171 13.46 -16.38 -13.27
CA PRO A 171 12.17 -17.04 -13.22
C PRO A 171 11.17 -16.33 -12.33
N PHE A 172 9.96 -16.12 -12.88
CA PHE A 172 8.80 -15.52 -12.21
C PHE A 172 8.95 -14.08 -11.71
N ARG A 173 10.00 -13.33 -12.08
CA ARG A 173 10.04 -11.88 -11.77
C ARG A 173 8.90 -11.14 -12.48
N GLY A 174 8.12 -10.36 -11.73
CA GLY A 174 6.88 -9.76 -12.21
C GLY A 174 5.67 -10.71 -12.20
N TRP A 175 5.67 -11.70 -11.31
CA TRP A 175 4.56 -12.62 -11.05
C TRP A 175 4.18 -12.63 -9.57
N ALA A 176 2.98 -13.14 -9.27
CA ALA A 176 2.65 -13.63 -7.94
C ALA A 176 2.56 -15.15 -7.97
N LEU A 177 3.10 -15.77 -6.93
CA LEU A 177 3.10 -17.20 -6.68
C LEU A 177 2.31 -17.49 -5.40
N LYS A 178 1.74 -18.68 -5.32
CA LYS A 178 1.19 -19.26 -4.10
C LYS A 178 2.09 -20.44 -3.72
N ILE A 179 2.71 -20.39 -2.54
CA ILE A 179 3.52 -21.48 -2.01
C ILE A 179 2.67 -22.30 -1.07
N THR A 180 2.49 -23.58 -1.39
CA THR A 180 1.68 -24.50 -0.59
C THR A 180 2.41 -24.92 0.70
N PRO A 181 1.70 -25.50 1.70
CA PRO A 181 2.33 -26.01 2.91
C PRO A 181 3.43 -27.05 2.68
N ASP A 182 3.37 -27.79 1.57
CA ASP A 182 4.37 -28.78 1.15
C ASP A 182 5.48 -28.20 0.24
N GLY A 183 5.45 -26.90 -0.03
CA GLY A 183 6.52 -26.18 -0.73
C GLY A 183 6.35 -26.02 -2.24
N GLU A 184 5.23 -26.46 -2.81
CA GLU A 184 4.95 -26.28 -4.24
C GLU A 184 4.69 -24.81 -4.56
N ALA A 185 5.45 -24.25 -5.51
CA ALA A 185 5.18 -22.92 -6.04
C ALA A 185 4.19 -22.96 -7.21
N ILE A 186 3.00 -22.40 -7.00
CA ILE A 186 1.93 -22.29 -8.01
C ILE A 186 1.90 -20.86 -8.55
N PRO A 187 2.23 -20.61 -9.84
CA PRO A 187 2.05 -19.30 -10.44
C PRO A 187 0.57 -18.93 -10.53
N VAL A 188 0.18 -17.76 -10.02
CA VAL A 188 -1.25 -17.38 -9.94
C VAL A 188 -1.57 -16.09 -10.69
N CYS A 189 -0.62 -15.17 -10.84
CA CYS A 189 -0.83 -13.89 -11.51
C CYS A 189 0.45 -13.46 -12.25
N SER A 190 0.30 -12.89 -13.44
CA SER A 190 1.41 -12.27 -14.18
C SER A 190 1.31 -10.74 -14.17
N GLY A 191 2.34 -10.06 -14.65
CA GLY A 191 2.34 -8.63 -14.92
C GLY A 191 2.48 -7.67 -13.74
N LEU A 192 3.04 -8.13 -12.61
CA LEU A 192 3.42 -7.24 -11.50
C LEU A 192 4.68 -6.44 -11.89
N ARG A 193 4.85 -5.24 -11.31
CA ARG A 193 6.03 -4.40 -11.57
C ARG A 193 6.95 -4.30 -10.36
N SER A 194 6.52 -3.58 -9.33
CA SER A 194 7.31 -3.27 -8.14
C SER A 194 6.40 -3.32 -6.92
N PRO A 195 5.96 -4.53 -6.55
CA PRO A 195 5.14 -4.73 -5.37
C PRO A 195 5.96 -4.40 -4.11
N LEU A 196 5.30 -3.91 -3.05
CA LEU A 196 5.95 -3.66 -1.75
C LEU A 196 5.04 -3.99 -0.55
N GLY A 197 3.94 -4.70 -0.80
CA GLY A 197 3.02 -5.19 0.22
C GLY A 197 2.07 -6.20 -0.39
N VAL A 198 1.73 -7.26 0.36
CA VAL A 198 0.80 -8.30 -0.05
C VAL A 198 0.04 -8.80 1.17
N GLY A 199 -1.26 -9.01 1.02
CA GLY A 199 -2.13 -9.44 2.11
C GLY A 199 -3.60 -9.45 1.70
N PRO A 200 -4.48 -10.09 2.49
CA PRO A 200 -5.90 -10.07 2.21
C PRO A 200 -6.48 -8.66 2.40
N ASN A 201 -7.63 -8.40 1.78
CA ASN A 201 -8.54 -7.34 2.22
C ASN A 201 -9.50 -7.86 3.31
N GLY A 202 -10.35 -6.98 3.86
CA GLY A 202 -11.32 -7.33 4.90
C GLY A 202 -12.37 -8.39 4.51
N LYS A 203 -12.41 -8.85 3.25
CA LYS A 203 -13.26 -9.97 2.80
C LYS A 203 -12.45 -11.19 2.35
N GLY A 204 -11.14 -11.23 2.61
CA GLY A 204 -10.25 -12.36 2.31
C GLY A 204 -9.74 -12.42 0.86
N ALA A 205 -10.05 -11.44 0.00
CA ALA A 205 -9.47 -11.41 -1.34
C ALA A 205 -8.00 -10.95 -1.25
N MET A 206 -7.08 -11.67 -1.90
CA MET A 206 -5.66 -11.35 -1.83
C MET A 206 -5.32 -10.12 -2.67
N ILE A 207 -4.73 -9.10 -2.06
CA ILE A 207 -4.39 -7.82 -2.66
C ILE A 207 -2.88 -7.61 -2.59
N TYR A 208 -2.34 -6.78 -3.49
CA TYR A 208 -0.98 -6.29 -3.37
C TYR A 208 -0.90 -4.78 -3.60
N ALA A 209 0.12 -4.16 -3.00
CA ALA A 209 0.47 -2.76 -3.13
C ALA A 209 1.51 -2.57 -4.24
N GLU A 210 1.12 -1.87 -5.31
CA GLU A 210 1.94 -1.62 -6.50
C GLU A 210 2.45 -0.18 -6.51
N SER A 211 3.73 -0.01 -6.83
CA SER A 211 4.33 1.31 -7.05
C SER A 211 4.13 1.80 -8.49
N GLN A 212 4.03 3.12 -8.64
CA GLN A 212 4.01 3.83 -9.93
C GLN A 212 5.22 3.54 -10.84
N GLY A 213 5.03 3.53 -12.15
CA GLY A 213 6.09 3.34 -13.13
C GLY A 213 5.54 2.88 -14.48
N PRO A 214 6.32 2.14 -15.28
CA PRO A 214 5.82 1.49 -16.49
C PRO A 214 4.53 0.73 -16.20
N TRP A 215 3.53 1.01 -17.03
CA TRP A 215 2.20 0.42 -16.99
C TRP A 215 1.39 0.71 -15.72
N ASN A 216 1.90 1.56 -14.83
CA ASN A 216 1.31 1.92 -13.53
C ASN A 216 1.38 3.44 -13.36
N GLY A 217 0.35 4.16 -13.81
CA GLY A 217 0.37 5.63 -13.82
C GLY A 217 0.49 6.26 -12.43
N ALA A 218 0.01 5.57 -11.41
CA ALA A 218 0.10 5.92 -10.00
C ALA A 218 0.25 4.65 -9.15
N CYS A 219 0.47 4.81 -7.86
CA CYS A 219 0.43 3.70 -6.91
C CYS A 219 -0.99 3.10 -6.84
N SER A 220 -1.10 1.80 -6.61
CA SER A 220 -2.42 1.17 -6.49
C SER A 220 -2.44 -0.09 -5.64
N LEU A 221 -3.57 -0.35 -4.99
CA LEU A 221 -3.95 -1.68 -4.54
C LEU A 221 -4.61 -2.42 -5.69
N LYS A 222 -4.24 -3.68 -5.93
CA LYS A 222 -4.84 -4.52 -6.97
C LYS A 222 -5.14 -5.92 -6.46
N HIS A 223 -6.23 -6.49 -6.94
CA HIS A 223 -6.61 -7.87 -6.63
C HIS A 223 -5.70 -8.86 -7.39
N LEU A 224 -5.06 -9.75 -6.65
CA LEU A 224 -4.33 -10.90 -7.19
C LEU A 224 -5.33 -12.00 -7.59
N LYS A 225 -6.16 -11.69 -8.60
CA LYS A 225 -7.13 -12.63 -9.16
C LYS A 225 -6.39 -13.79 -9.84
N PRO A 226 -6.54 -15.05 -9.39
CA PRO A 226 -5.91 -16.20 -10.05
C PRO A 226 -6.23 -16.24 -11.56
N GLY A 227 -5.22 -16.47 -12.38
CA GLY A 227 -5.31 -16.40 -13.85
C GLY A 227 -5.24 -14.96 -14.41
N GLY A 228 -5.09 -13.95 -13.56
CA GLY A 228 -5.09 -12.55 -13.95
C GLY A 228 -3.73 -12.02 -14.39
N PHE A 229 -3.78 -10.85 -15.03
CA PHE A 229 -2.66 -10.05 -15.50
C PHE A 229 -2.73 -8.65 -14.87
N MET A 230 -1.66 -8.23 -14.18
CA MET A 230 -1.62 -7.00 -13.38
C MET A 230 -1.12 -5.77 -14.15
N GLY A 231 -0.88 -5.91 -15.45
CA GLY A 231 -0.73 -4.78 -16.36
C GLY A 231 0.65 -4.63 -16.99
N HIS A 232 1.72 -5.27 -16.50
CA HIS A 232 3.05 -5.15 -17.11
C HIS A 232 3.43 -6.36 -17.99
N PRO A 233 3.44 -6.28 -19.33
CA PRO A 233 3.61 -7.45 -20.19
C PRO A 233 5.03 -8.04 -20.25
N VAL A 234 5.99 -7.51 -19.48
CA VAL A 234 7.41 -7.92 -19.60
C VAL A 234 7.65 -9.29 -19.00
N SER A 235 6.82 -9.71 -18.04
CA SER A 235 6.94 -11.00 -17.39
C SER A 235 6.29 -12.14 -18.18
N TYR A 236 5.78 -11.86 -19.39
CA TYR A 236 5.19 -12.87 -20.28
C TYR A 236 6.18 -13.97 -20.70
N ASN A 237 7.48 -13.71 -20.59
CA ASN A 237 8.54 -14.70 -20.86
C ASN A 237 8.49 -15.95 -19.98
N TRP A 238 7.76 -15.93 -18.85
CA TRP A 238 7.66 -17.09 -17.94
C TRP A 238 6.36 -17.90 -18.07
N TYR A 239 5.49 -17.61 -19.06
CA TYR A 239 4.28 -18.42 -19.27
C TYR A 239 4.59 -19.89 -19.61
N GLU A 240 5.76 -20.17 -20.22
CA GLU A 240 6.21 -21.55 -20.47
C GLU A 240 6.45 -22.34 -19.17
N LEU A 241 6.73 -21.65 -18.05
CA LEU A 241 6.88 -22.25 -16.72
C LEU A 241 5.57 -22.25 -15.91
N ALA A 242 4.48 -21.71 -16.47
CA ALA A 242 3.18 -21.57 -15.80
C ALA A 242 2.04 -22.16 -16.65
N PRO A 243 2.07 -23.46 -16.98
CA PRO A 243 1.06 -24.07 -17.86
C PRO A 243 -0.37 -23.95 -17.30
N ASN A 244 -0.53 -23.86 -15.98
CA ASN A 244 -1.80 -23.65 -15.30
C ASN A 244 -2.44 -22.28 -15.60
N MET A 245 -1.66 -21.30 -16.09
CA MET A 245 -2.13 -19.95 -16.43
C MET A 245 -2.67 -19.83 -17.86
N GLY A 246 -2.62 -20.92 -18.64
CA GLY A 246 -3.10 -20.93 -20.01
C GLY A 246 -2.19 -20.17 -20.98
N PRO A 247 -2.72 -19.75 -22.15
CA PRO A 247 -1.92 -19.05 -23.15
C PRO A 247 -1.50 -17.66 -22.68
N THR A 248 -0.36 -17.17 -23.17
CA THR A 248 0.08 -15.79 -22.95
C THR A 248 -1.00 -14.79 -23.41
N PRO A 249 -1.40 -13.83 -22.58
CA PRO A 249 -2.39 -12.83 -22.95
C PRO A 249 -1.92 -11.92 -24.09
N VAL A 250 -2.86 -11.20 -24.67
CA VAL A 250 -2.56 -10.16 -25.66
C VAL A 250 -1.71 -9.06 -25.02
N VAL A 251 -0.68 -8.59 -25.72
CA VAL A 251 0.13 -7.46 -25.27
C VAL A 251 -0.72 -6.18 -25.37
N PRO A 252 -0.88 -5.41 -24.28
CA PRO A 252 -1.64 -4.16 -24.33
C PRO A 252 -0.99 -3.10 -25.22
N ASN A 253 -1.79 -2.20 -25.77
CA ASN A 253 -1.29 -1.05 -26.52
C ASN A 253 -0.64 -0.02 -25.58
N SER A 254 0.37 0.70 -26.10
CA SER A 254 1.02 1.82 -25.42
C SER A 254 1.24 2.98 -26.39
N PRO A 255 0.73 4.20 -26.09
CA PRO A 255 -0.15 4.54 -24.96
C PRO A 255 -1.61 4.08 -25.19
N SER A 256 -2.36 3.91 -24.10
CA SER A 256 -3.81 3.60 -24.11
C SER A 256 -4.50 4.08 -22.81
N ARG A 257 -5.67 3.52 -22.49
CA ARG A 257 -6.36 3.61 -21.20
C ARG A 257 -6.61 2.21 -20.65
N LEU A 258 -6.53 2.06 -19.33
CA LEU A 258 -6.72 0.77 -18.67
C LEU A 258 -8.08 0.15 -19.04
N GLU A 259 -9.14 0.96 -19.04
CA GLU A 259 -10.49 0.49 -19.36
C GLU A 259 -10.63 0.02 -20.82
N ILE A 260 -9.96 0.71 -21.77
CA ILE A 260 -9.92 0.28 -23.17
C ILE A 260 -9.16 -1.04 -23.32
N GLU A 261 -8.00 -1.17 -22.66
CA GLU A 261 -7.21 -2.40 -22.76
C GLU A 261 -7.86 -3.58 -22.02
N ARG A 262 -8.66 -3.33 -20.97
CA ARG A 262 -9.42 -4.36 -20.26
C ARG A 262 -10.46 -5.04 -21.15
N GLU A 263 -10.99 -4.35 -22.15
CA GLU A 263 -11.85 -4.96 -23.15
C GLU A 263 -11.08 -5.92 -24.08
N ARG A 264 -9.81 -5.63 -24.38
CA ARG A 264 -8.97 -6.38 -25.30
C ARG A 264 -8.21 -7.54 -24.63
N VAL A 265 -7.76 -7.34 -23.41
CA VAL A 265 -6.97 -8.27 -22.60
C VAL A 265 -7.86 -8.75 -21.46
N LYS A 266 -8.50 -9.91 -21.61
CA LYS A 266 -9.53 -10.38 -20.68
C LYS A 266 -8.98 -10.75 -19.30
N GLU A 267 -7.69 -11.03 -19.25
CA GLU A 267 -6.92 -11.32 -18.05
C GLU A 267 -6.56 -10.03 -17.29
N LEU A 268 -6.61 -8.85 -17.92
CA LEU A 268 -6.21 -7.58 -17.30
C LEU A 268 -7.15 -7.24 -16.13
N VAL A 269 -6.60 -7.25 -14.92
CA VAL A 269 -7.30 -6.87 -13.70
C VAL A 269 -7.15 -5.35 -13.51
N PRO A 270 -8.25 -4.59 -13.37
CA PRO A 270 -8.15 -3.16 -13.15
C PRO A 270 -7.63 -2.83 -11.74
N TYR A 271 -7.23 -1.57 -11.53
CA TYR A 271 -6.82 -1.09 -10.22
C TYR A 271 -8.00 -1.10 -9.26
N ALA A 272 -7.81 -1.61 -8.04
CA ALA A 272 -8.87 -1.60 -7.05
C ALA A 272 -8.92 -0.27 -6.30
N VAL A 273 -7.78 0.24 -5.86
CA VAL A 273 -7.66 1.58 -5.26
C VAL A 273 -6.43 2.26 -5.82
N VAL A 274 -6.62 3.38 -6.52
CA VAL A 274 -5.53 4.24 -7.00
C VAL A 274 -5.21 5.29 -5.95
N PHE A 275 -3.92 5.47 -5.69
CA PHE A 275 -3.38 6.48 -4.78
C PHE A 275 -2.78 7.61 -5.63
N PRO A 276 -3.46 8.77 -5.76
CA PRO A 276 -3.02 9.83 -6.66
C PRO A 276 -1.60 10.31 -6.35
N PHE A 277 -0.76 10.36 -7.39
CA PHE A 277 0.67 10.58 -7.26
C PHE A 277 0.99 11.91 -6.57
N ARG A 278 1.91 11.89 -5.58
CA ARG A 278 2.32 13.02 -4.71
C ARG A 278 1.24 13.54 -3.76
N ARG A 279 -0.04 13.23 -3.96
CA ARG A 279 -1.15 13.60 -3.07
C ARG A 279 -1.40 12.54 -2.01
N MET A 280 -1.33 11.27 -2.42
CA MET A 280 -1.57 10.08 -1.61
C MET A 280 -0.39 9.09 -1.73
N GLY A 281 0.83 9.61 -1.91
CA GLY A 281 2.02 8.78 -1.98
C GLY A 281 2.72 8.76 -3.33
N ARG A 282 3.93 8.22 -3.31
CA ARG A 282 4.77 7.95 -4.47
C ARG A 282 5.27 6.51 -4.49
N SER A 283 5.30 5.83 -3.34
CA SER A 283 5.74 4.45 -3.16
C SER A 283 5.01 3.86 -1.96
N ILE A 284 3.78 3.39 -2.18
CA ILE A 284 3.02 2.68 -1.14
C ILE A 284 3.68 1.35 -0.80
N SER A 285 3.54 0.89 0.45
CA SER A 285 4.27 -0.24 1.00
C SER A 285 3.36 -1.23 1.73
N GLY A 286 3.89 -1.99 2.69
CA GLY A 286 3.14 -2.94 3.48
C GLY A 286 1.90 -2.32 4.12
N PHE A 287 0.88 -3.14 4.26
CA PHE A 287 -0.42 -2.75 4.78
C PHE A 287 -0.99 -3.82 5.70
N VAL A 288 -1.90 -3.40 6.58
CA VAL A 288 -2.58 -4.27 7.54
C VAL A 288 -4.04 -3.86 7.66
N ILE A 289 -4.92 -4.82 7.97
CA ILE A 289 -6.33 -4.54 8.26
C ILE A 289 -6.47 -4.21 9.75
N ASP A 290 -7.30 -3.22 10.08
CA ASP A 290 -7.68 -2.97 11.47
C ASP A 290 -8.66 -4.03 11.98
N GLU A 291 -8.10 -5.08 12.56
CA GLU A 291 -8.81 -6.13 13.29
C GLU A 291 -8.71 -5.95 14.80
N THR A 292 -8.47 -4.71 15.26
CA THR A 292 -8.20 -4.43 16.68
C THR A 292 -9.45 -4.37 17.55
N ASP A 293 -10.62 -4.68 17.00
CA ASP A 293 -11.93 -4.60 17.66
C ASP A 293 -12.19 -3.23 18.33
N GLY A 294 -11.84 -2.16 17.63
CA GLY A 294 -12.07 -0.78 18.07
C GLY A 294 -11.01 -0.20 19.00
N LYS A 295 -9.93 -0.94 19.31
CA LYS A 295 -8.78 -0.40 20.07
C LYS A 295 -8.04 0.69 19.29
N PHE A 296 -8.19 0.74 17.97
CA PHE A 296 -7.60 1.76 17.11
C PHE A 296 -8.58 2.82 16.56
N GLY A 297 -9.72 3.00 17.25
CA GLY A 297 -10.71 4.02 16.91
C GLY A 297 -11.75 3.52 15.90
N PRO A 298 -12.34 4.42 15.09
CA PRO A 298 -13.59 4.14 14.37
C PRO A 298 -13.42 3.41 13.03
N PHE A 299 -12.20 2.96 12.69
CA PHE A 299 -11.82 2.49 11.36
C PHE A 299 -11.65 0.96 11.24
N GLY A 300 -12.25 0.20 12.17
CA GLY A 300 -12.23 -1.26 12.12
C GLY A 300 -12.64 -1.81 10.75
N GLY A 301 -11.90 -2.82 10.28
CA GLY A 301 -12.06 -3.47 8.98
C GLY A 301 -11.44 -2.73 7.79
N GLN A 302 -10.84 -1.54 8.00
CA GLN A 302 -10.17 -0.80 6.94
C GLN A 302 -8.70 -1.19 6.80
N ILE A 303 -8.13 -0.95 5.62
CA ILE A 303 -6.72 -1.14 5.35
C ILE A 303 -5.96 0.11 5.80
N PHE A 304 -4.90 -0.09 6.58
CA PHE A 304 -3.88 0.91 6.88
C PHE A 304 -2.62 0.58 6.07
N ILE A 305 -2.16 1.52 5.26
CA ILE A 305 -1.04 1.30 4.33
C ILE A 305 0.06 2.33 4.56
N GLY A 306 1.30 1.83 4.67
CA GLY A 306 2.49 2.64 4.74
C GLY A 306 2.84 3.27 3.40
N GLU A 307 3.58 4.36 3.45
CA GLU A 307 4.12 5.00 2.27
C GLU A 307 5.56 5.46 2.53
N TYR A 308 6.46 5.05 1.64
CA TYR A 308 7.89 5.22 1.83
C TYR A 308 8.33 6.67 1.65
N THR A 309 7.97 7.34 0.55
CA THR A 309 8.63 8.60 0.17
C THR A 309 8.16 9.82 0.96
N LEU A 310 6.88 9.88 1.32
CA LEU A 310 6.21 10.96 2.04
C LEU A 310 6.19 10.72 3.55
N SER A 311 6.55 9.52 4.01
CA SER A 311 6.56 9.13 5.43
C SER A 311 5.19 9.34 6.08
N VAL A 312 4.17 8.74 5.47
CA VAL A 312 2.78 8.84 5.91
C VAL A 312 2.13 7.47 5.97
N VAL A 313 1.11 7.34 6.81
CA VAL A 313 0.14 6.24 6.77
C VAL A 313 -1.16 6.77 6.16
N MET A 314 -1.79 5.96 5.32
CA MET A 314 -3.09 6.23 4.71
C MET A 314 -4.07 5.11 5.02
N ARG A 315 -5.37 5.40 4.84
CA ARG A 315 -6.43 4.38 4.90
C ARG A 315 -6.91 4.02 3.51
N ALA A 316 -7.43 2.81 3.35
CA ALA A 316 -8.21 2.42 2.18
C ALA A 316 -9.40 1.54 2.55
N THR A 317 -10.48 1.67 1.79
CA THR A 317 -11.68 0.82 1.85
C THR A 317 -11.88 0.17 0.49
N MET A 318 -12.44 -1.04 0.47
CA MET A 318 -12.66 -1.80 -0.76
C MET A 318 -14.03 -2.46 -0.76
N GLU A 319 -14.67 -2.47 -1.92
CA GLU A 319 -15.91 -3.18 -2.20
C GLU A 319 -15.81 -3.98 -3.51
N GLU A 320 -16.65 -5.01 -3.63
CA GLU A 320 -16.73 -5.81 -4.83
C GLU A 320 -18.05 -5.51 -5.53
N VAL A 321 -17.96 -5.06 -6.78
CA VAL A 321 -19.11 -4.71 -7.61
C VAL A 321 -19.00 -5.49 -8.91
N ASN A 322 -20.02 -6.30 -9.22
CA ASN A 322 -20.05 -7.15 -10.42
C ASN A 322 -18.79 -8.03 -10.59
N GLY A 323 -18.24 -8.55 -9.50
CA GLY A 323 -17.03 -9.40 -9.52
C GLY A 323 -15.70 -8.63 -9.68
N VAL A 324 -15.73 -7.30 -9.53
CA VAL A 324 -14.56 -6.42 -9.67
C VAL A 324 -14.34 -5.67 -8.37
N TRP A 325 -13.13 -5.74 -7.85
CA TRP A 325 -12.71 -4.97 -6.68
C TRP A 325 -12.44 -3.52 -7.06
N GLN A 326 -12.96 -2.62 -6.25
CA GLN A 326 -12.76 -1.19 -6.35
C GLN A 326 -12.88 -0.53 -4.96
N GLY A 327 -12.61 0.76 -4.83
CA GLY A 327 -12.69 1.40 -3.53
C GLY A 327 -12.00 2.75 -3.45
N ALA A 328 -11.73 3.22 -2.24
CA ALA A 328 -11.22 4.56 -1.99
C ALA A 328 -10.04 4.59 -1.03
N CYS A 329 -9.19 5.60 -1.18
CA CYS A 329 -8.13 5.94 -0.23
C CYS A 329 -8.38 7.28 0.47
N TYR A 330 -7.90 7.38 1.71
CA TYR A 330 -8.08 8.55 2.59
C TYR A 330 -6.76 8.87 3.30
N PRO A 331 -6.42 10.16 3.47
CA PRO A 331 -5.35 10.56 4.38
C PRO A 331 -5.60 10.03 5.81
N PHE A 332 -4.53 9.84 6.58
CA PHE A 332 -4.65 9.39 7.96
C PHE A 332 -3.63 10.01 8.92
N ARG A 333 -2.33 9.73 8.70
CA ARG A 333 -1.29 10.26 9.58
C ARG A 333 -0.03 10.66 8.82
N GLU A 334 0.32 11.95 8.89
CA GLU A 334 1.60 12.47 8.43
C GLU A 334 2.59 12.72 9.58
N GLY A 335 3.84 13.02 9.23
CA GLY A 335 4.87 13.37 10.20
C GLY A 335 5.59 12.19 10.84
N LEU A 336 5.54 11.00 10.21
CA LEU A 336 6.47 9.92 10.55
C LEU A 336 7.89 10.29 10.08
N SER A 337 8.89 9.77 10.78
CA SER A 337 10.26 10.28 10.67
C SER A 337 11.17 9.40 9.80
N THR A 338 10.66 8.31 9.22
CA THR A 338 11.41 7.43 8.30
C THR A 338 10.54 6.96 7.11
N GLY A 339 11.14 6.29 6.13
CA GLY A 339 10.40 5.69 5.02
C GLY A 339 9.77 4.37 5.45
N ILE A 340 8.45 4.26 5.32
CA ILE A 340 7.71 3.10 5.82
C ILE A 340 7.77 1.98 4.79
N LEU A 341 8.26 0.81 5.18
CA LEU A 341 8.22 -0.41 4.38
C LEU A 341 7.06 -1.31 4.78
N ASN A 342 6.67 -1.29 6.06
CA ASN A 342 5.59 -2.11 6.55
C ASN A 342 4.94 -1.48 7.80
N CYS A 343 3.71 -1.89 8.08
CA CYS A 343 2.97 -1.54 9.29
C CYS A 343 2.22 -2.76 9.85
N HIS A 344 2.01 -2.77 11.16
CA HIS A 344 1.46 -3.93 11.87
C HIS A 344 0.74 -3.50 13.14
N PHE A 345 -0.40 -4.11 13.45
CA PHE A 345 -1.06 -3.86 14.74
C PHE A 345 -0.37 -4.66 15.85
N THR A 346 0.06 -3.97 16.90
CA THR A 346 0.51 -4.62 18.13
C THR A 346 -0.67 -5.32 18.82
N PRO A 347 -0.43 -6.29 19.72
CA PRO A 347 -1.51 -6.90 20.52
C PRO A 347 -2.30 -5.90 21.38
N GLY A 348 -1.67 -4.76 21.71
CA GLY A 348 -2.32 -3.62 22.37
C GLY A 348 -3.28 -2.83 21.47
N GLY A 349 -3.30 -3.07 20.16
CA GLY A 349 -4.14 -2.39 19.18
C GLY A 349 -3.54 -1.08 18.66
N GLN A 350 -2.24 -0.86 18.82
CA GLN A 350 -1.55 0.30 18.25
C GLN A 350 -0.92 -0.05 16.90
N LEU A 351 -0.83 0.92 15.99
CA LEU A 351 -0.24 0.67 14.67
C LEU A 351 1.27 0.92 14.71
N LEU A 352 2.06 -0.15 14.71
CA LEU A 352 3.50 -0.10 14.54
C LEU A 352 3.86 0.15 13.08
N THR A 353 4.91 0.93 12.86
CA THR A 353 5.48 1.23 11.53
C THR A 353 6.99 1.10 11.61
N GLY A 354 7.57 0.69 10.50
CA GLY A 354 9.02 0.63 10.37
C GLY A 354 9.47 0.56 8.91
N GLY A 355 10.76 0.79 8.72
CA GLY A 355 11.35 0.77 7.40
C GLY A 355 12.74 1.36 7.39
N THR A 356 13.03 2.19 6.41
CA THR A 356 14.38 2.68 6.11
C THR A 356 14.30 4.02 5.39
N ASN A 357 15.41 4.76 5.42
CA ASN A 357 15.63 5.95 4.59
C ASN A 357 16.59 5.69 3.41
N ARG A 358 17.03 4.43 3.22
CA ARG A 358 17.97 4.03 2.16
C ARG A 358 17.28 3.65 0.86
N GLY A 359 17.84 4.15 -0.24
CA GLY A 359 17.59 3.68 -1.60
C GLY A 359 16.85 4.70 -2.47
N TRP A 360 15.88 5.41 -1.90
CA TRP A 360 15.07 6.40 -2.62
C TRP A 360 14.83 7.65 -1.77
N PRO A 361 14.49 8.79 -2.40
CA PRO A 361 14.11 9.99 -1.69
C PRO A 361 12.98 9.73 -0.68
N VAL A 362 13.16 10.26 0.52
CA VAL A 362 12.24 10.10 1.65
C VAL A 362 12.12 11.43 2.39
N ARG A 363 10.93 11.74 2.88
CA ARG A 363 10.64 12.95 3.65
C ARG A 363 11.17 12.84 5.08
N GLY A 364 10.85 11.75 5.78
CA GLY A 364 11.43 11.40 7.06
C GLY A 364 12.82 10.80 6.89
N SER A 365 13.86 11.54 7.23
CA SER A 365 15.25 11.12 6.99
C SER A 365 15.91 10.40 8.16
N GLU A 366 15.20 10.10 9.25
CA GLU A 366 15.77 9.39 10.40
C GLU A 366 16.12 7.95 10.02
N GLU A 367 17.26 7.49 10.53
CA GLU A 367 17.78 6.15 10.33
C GLU A 367 17.29 5.21 11.42
N ASN A 368 17.08 3.93 11.08
CA ASN A 368 16.88 2.84 12.04
C ASN A 368 15.82 3.14 13.11
N LEU A 369 14.58 3.34 12.66
CA LEU A 369 13.49 3.82 13.50
C LEU A 369 12.29 2.87 13.44
N LEU A 370 11.71 2.64 14.61
CA LEU A 370 10.36 2.10 14.77
C LEU A 370 9.49 3.21 15.38
N GLU A 371 8.31 3.43 14.79
CA GLU A 371 7.33 4.39 15.28
C GLU A 371 5.98 3.70 15.45
N ARG A 372 5.30 3.98 16.55
CA ARG A 372 3.98 3.46 16.85
C ARG A 372 2.99 4.61 16.84
N ILE A 373 1.83 4.39 16.22
CA ILE A 373 0.71 5.33 16.25
C ILE A 373 -0.26 4.85 17.33
N ASP A 374 -0.58 5.72 18.27
CA ASP A 374 -1.45 5.48 19.41
C ASP A 374 -2.75 6.28 19.27
N TRP A 375 -3.89 5.60 19.21
CA TRP A 375 -5.18 6.27 19.30
C TRP A 375 -5.37 6.88 20.70
N THR A 376 -5.76 8.14 20.78
CA THR A 376 -5.90 8.85 22.05
C THR A 376 -7.23 8.57 22.78
N GLY A 377 -8.12 7.79 22.16
CA GLY A 377 -9.49 7.58 22.60
C GLY A 377 -10.45 8.66 22.11
N LYS A 378 -9.97 9.67 21.37
CA LYS A 378 -10.80 10.70 20.75
C LYS A 378 -11.16 10.31 19.32
N THR A 379 -12.44 10.40 18.96
CA THR A 379 -12.88 10.21 17.57
C THR A 379 -12.78 11.54 16.81
N PRO A 380 -12.05 11.64 15.69
CA PRO A 380 -12.08 12.81 14.83
C PRO A 380 -13.37 12.85 14.01
N PHE A 381 -13.81 14.02 13.54
CA PHE A 381 -14.84 14.12 12.50
C PHE A 381 -14.20 13.98 11.12
N GLU A 382 -14.52 12.92 10.39
CA GLU A 382 -13.89 12.55 9.12
C GLU A 382 -14.81 11.77 8.22
N LEU A 383 -14.46 11.73 6.92
CA LEU A 383 -14.99 10.76 6.00
C LEU A 383 -14.44 9.36 6.35
N LYS A 384 -15.35 8.48 6.76
CA LYS A 384 -15.05 7.12 7.17
C LYS A 384 -14.94 6.20 5.96
N GLU A 385 -15.91 6.26 5.06
CA GLU A 385 -16.02 5.36 3.92
C GLU A 385 -16.81 5.99 2.77
N ILE A 386 -16.44 5.66 1.54
CA ILE A 386 -17.19 5.96 0.31
C ILE A 386 -17.54 4.62 -0.33
N GLN A 387 -18.81 4.45 -0.66
CA GLN A 387 -19.29 3.32 -1.44
C GLN A 387 -20.03 3.79 -2.68
N VAL A 388 -19.85 3.12 -3.81
CA VAL A 388 -20.58 3.44 -5.05
C VAL A 388 -22.03 3.00 -4.95
N ARG A 389 -22.89 3.72 -5.66
CA ARG A 389 -24.29 3.38 -5.91
C ARG A 389 -24.56 3.53 -7.40
N SER A 390 -25.64 2.94 -7.91
CA SER A 390 -25.96 2.98 -9.35
C SER A 390 -26.06 4.41 -9.90
N ASP A 391 -26.48 5.37 -9.07
CA ASP A 391 -26.69 6.79 -9.43
C ASP A 391 -25.82 7.78 -8.64
N GLY A 392 -24.78 7.32 -7.92
CA GLY A 392 -23.89 8.20 -7.18
C GLY A 392 -23.06 7.48 -6.12
N PHE A 393 -22.98 8.05 -4.93
CA PHE A 393 -22.14 7.52 -3.84
C PHE A 393 -22.86 7.61 -2.50
N GLN A 394 -22.54 6.70 -1.59
CA GLN A 394 -22.85 6.81 -0.17
C GLN A 394 -21.57 7.15 0.59
N LEU A 395 -21.61 8.25 1.32
CA LEU A 395 -20.51 8.72 2.17
C LEU A 395 -20.89 8.45 3.61
N SER A 396 -20.06 7.73 4.35
CA SER A 396 -20.21 7.50 5.79
C SER A 396 -19.18 8.35 6.55
N PHE A 397 -19.59 8.93 7.66
CA PHE A 397 -18.77 9.80 8.51
C PHE A 397 -18.55 9.18 9.90
N THR A 398 -17.48 9.60 10.57
CA THR A 398 -17.16 9.13 11.94
C THR A 398 -18.01 9.79 13.04
N LYS A 399 -18.64 10.93 12.75
CA LYS A 399 -19.63 11.61 13.61
C LYS A 399 -20.78 12.15 12.76
N PRO A 400 -21.96 12.41 13.36
CA PRO A 400 -23.08 12.98 12.63
C PRO A 400 -22.72 14.32 11.97
N VAL A 401 -23.10 14.49 10.70
CA VAL A 401 -22.91 15.75 9.96
C VAL A 401 -23.92 16.80 10.42
N ASP A 402 -23.59 18.08 10.25
CA ASP A 402 -24.58 19.16 10.26
C ASP A 402 -25.60 18.90 9.15
N ARG A 403 -26.89 18.86 9.49
CA ARG A 403 -27.92 18.47 8.54
C ARG A 403 -28.11 19.45 7.39
N ALA A 404 -27.91 20.74 7.62
CA ALA A 404 -28.10 21.74 6.58
C ALA A 404 -26.96 21.68 5.57
N LEU A 405 -25.71 21.65 6.06
CA LEU A 405 -24.52 21.53 5.22
C LEU A 405 -24.43 20.15 4.55
N GLY A 406 -24.77 19.08 5.27
CA GLY A 406 -24.77 17.71 4.74
C GLY A 406 -25.86 17.45 3.69
N ALA A 407 -26.97 18.18 3.73
CA ALA A 407 -28.02 18.10 2.71
C ALA A 407 -27.82 19.09 1.54
N ASP A 408 -26.82 19.95 1.60
CA ASP A 408 -26.49 20.90 0.52
C ASP A 408 -25.54 20.25 -0.50
N PRO A 409 -25.98 20.00 -1.75
CA PRO A 409 -25.11 19.47 -2.79
C PRO A 409 -23.86 20.32 -3.05
N ALA A 410 -23.91 21.64 -2.78
CA ALA A 410 -22.77 22.53 -2.98
C ALA A 410 -21.64 22.31 -1.95
N SER A 411 -21.90 21.56 -0.87
CA SER A 411 -20.89 21.19 0.12
C SER A 411 -19.93 20.09 -0.36
N TYR A 412 -20.20 19.50 -1.53
CA TYR A 412 -19.45 18.39 -2.11
C TYR A 412 -18.90 18.78 -3.46
N VAL A 413 -17.58 18.94 -3.56
CA VAL A 413 -16.91 19.26 -4.84
C VAL A 413 -16.27 17.98 -5.36
N LEU A 414 -16.63 17.60 -6.59
CA LEU A 414 -16.11 16.40 -7.23
C LEU A 414 -15.26 16.74 -8.46
N GLY A 415 -14.17 16.00 -8.62
CA GLY A 415 -13.38 15.93 -9.85
C GLY A 415 -13.19 14.48 -10.26
N THR A 416 -12.82 14.25 -11.52
CA THR A 416 -12.31 12.94 -11.92
C THR A 416 -11.08 13.08 -12.78
N PHE A 417 -10.29 12.01 -12.85
CA PHE A 417 -9.20 11.86 -13.81
C PHE A 417 -8.90 10.37 -14.01
N THR A 418 -8.11 10.06 -15.03
CA THR A 418 -7.46 8.76 -15.18
C THR A 418 -5.99 8.95 -15.53
N HIS A 419 -5.28 7.86 -15.82
CA HIS A 419 -3.89 7.88 -16.25
C HIS A 419 -3.73 7.27 -17.63
N ILE A 420 -2.68 7.71 -18.34
CA ILE A 420 -2.22 7.05 -19.54
C ILE A 420 -1.66 5.69 -19.15
N TYR A 421 -2.23 4.62 -19.72
CA TYR A 421 -1.69 3.28 -19.57
C TYR A 421 -0.63 3.05 -20.65
N GLN A 422 0.64 2.97 -20.24
CA GLN A 422 1.78 3.02 -21.16
C GLN A 422 3.04 2.37 -20.59
N SER A 423 3.97 2.00 -21.47
CA SER A 423 5.28 1.45 -21.08
C SER A 423 6.27 2.46 -20.51
N GLY A 424 6.02 3.76 -20.69
CA GLY A 424 6.88 4.82 -20.15
C GLY A 424 6.79 4.93 -18.62
N TYR A 425 7.85 5.40 -17.97
CA TYR A 425 7.83 5.64 -16.53
C TYR A 425 6.98 6.85 -16.18
N GLY A 426 6.01 6.63 -15.28
CA GLY A 426 5.09 7.66 -14.80
C GLY A 426 3.97 7.96 -15.81
N SER A 427 2.90 8.56 -15.30
CA SER A 427 1.82 9.10 -16.12
C SER A 427 1.28 10.37 -15.47
N PRO A 428 1.02 11.44 -16.25
CA PRO A 428 0.18 12.51 -15.76
C PRO A 428 -1.24 12.00 -15.48
N GLU A 429 -1.98 12.77 -14.69
CA GLU A 429 -3.45 12.71 -14.66
C GLU A 429 -3.99 13.31 -15.96
N VAL A 430 -4.94 12.63 -16.60
CA VAL A 430 -5.52 12.99 -17.90
C VAL A 430 -7.03 12.78 -17.89
N ASP A 431 -7.69 13.29 -18.93
CA ASP A 431 -9.13 13.14 -19.19
C ASP A 431 -10.00 13.64 -18.04
N GLN A 432 -9.62 14.78 -17.45
CA GLN A 432 -10.32 15.35 -16.32
C GLN A 432 -11.78 15.69 -16.67
N THR A 433 -12.69 15.41 -15.74
CA THR A 433 -14.09 15.85 -15.79
C THR A 433 -14.55 16.35 -14.43
N THR A 434 -15.69 17.03 -14.39
CA THR A 434 -16.28 17.59 -13.15
C THR A 434 -17.70 17.04 -12.99
N PRO A 435 -17.87 15.92 -12.27
CA PRO A 435 -19.19 15.40 -11.92
C PRO A 435 -19.97 16.43 -11.09
N VAL A 436 -21.29 16.37 -11.17
CA VAL A 436 -22.17 17.32 -10.47
C VAL A 436 -23.04 16.57 -9.47
N VAL A 437 -22.94 16.95 -8.19
CA VAL A 437 -23.83 16.46 -7.14
C VAL A 437 -25.20 17.12 -7.32
N ARG A 438 -26.24 16.32 -7.56
CA ARG A 438 -27.61 16.76 -7.81
C ARG A 438 -28.45 16.84 -6.56
N SER A 439 -28.26 15.89 -5.65
CA SER A 439 -28.89 15.87 -4.34
C SER A 439 -27.96 15.22 -3.33
N ALA A 440 -28.12 15.62 -2.07
CA ALA A 440 -27.47 15.03 -0.92
C ALA A 440 -28.55 14.74 0.13
N GLU A 441 -28.68 13.48 0.52
CA GLU A 441 -29.69 13.01 1.46
C GLU A 441 -29.00 12.49 2.72
N VAL A 442 -29.16 13.20 3.84
CA VAL A 442 -28.57 12.85 5.14
C VAL A 442 -29.43 11.79 5.83
N SER A 443 -28.81 10.74 6.35
CA SER A 443 -29.47 9.69 7.13
C SER A 443 -30.13 10.20 8.41
N ASP A 444 -30.99 9.36 9.01
CA ASP A 444 -31.67 9.69 10.25
C ASP A 444 -30.71 9.89 11.44
N ASP A 445 -29.61 9.16 11.50
CA ASP A 445 -28.55 9.33 12.51
C ASP A 445 -27.52 10.40 12.14
N GLY A 446 -27.56 10.92 10.92
CA GLY A 446 -26.61 11.88 10.38
C GLY A 446 -25.23 11.31 10.06
N LEU A 447 -25.02 9.99 10.18
CA LEU A 447 -23.72 9.36 9.92
C LEU A 447 -23.49 9.06 8.45
N GLU A 448 -24.52 9.13 7.61
CA GLU A 448 -24.41 8.85 6.19
C GLU A 448 -25.03 9.96 5.36
N VAL A 449 -24.46 10.19 4.18
CA VAL A 449 -25.01 11.06 3.15
C VAL A 449 -25.03 10.31 1.82
N ARG A 450 -26.23 10.16 1.24
CA ARG A 450 -26.41 9.63 -0.10
C ARG A 450 -26.35 10.76 -1.12
N LEU A 451 -25.34 10.74 -1.96
CA LEU A 451 -25.16 11.66 -3.08
C LEU A 451 -25.72 11.03 -4.36
N ARG A 452 -26.52 11.79 -5.10
CA ARG A 452 -26.82 11.51 -6.51
C ARG A 452 -25.90 12.35 -7.38
N VAL A 453 -25.19 11.71 -8.31
CA VAL A 453 -24.09 12.34 -9.06
C VAL A 453 -24.26 12.11 -10.55
N ASP A 454 -24.36 13.20 -11.31
CA ASP A 454 -24.27 13.18 -12.76
C ASP A 454 -22.81 13.19 -13.21
N GLY A 455 -22.50 12.45 -14.26
CA GLY A 455 -21.17 12.48 -14.89
C GLY A 455 -20.12 11.60 -14.21
N MET A 456 -20.53 10.54 -13.50
CA MET A 456 -19.59 9.49 -13.08
C MET A 456 -18.98 8.78 -14.30
N VAL A 457 -17.65 8.52 -14.26
CA VAL A 457 -16.92 7.92 -15.39
C VAL A 457 -16.22 6.64 -14.95
N LYS A 458 -16.55 5.50 -15.57
CA LYS A 458 -15.83 4.24 -15.33
C LYS A 458 -14.37 4.34 -15.79
N GLY A 459 -13.46 3.69 -15.07
CA GLY A 459 -12.01 3.73 -15.29
C GLY A 459 -11.33 4.99 -14.76
N HIS A 460 -12.06 5.86 -14.05
CA HIS A 460 -11.53 7.08 -13.44
C HIS A 460 -11.41 6.95 -11.93
N VAL A 461 -10.53 7.78 -11.38
CA VAL A 461 -10.54 8.15 -9.97
C VAL A 461 -11.45 9.35 -9.81
N HIS A 462 -12.38 9.30 -8.85
CA HIS A 462 -13.25 10.36 -8.40
C HIS A 462 -12.67 10.97 -7.14
N GLU A 463 -12.31 12.23 -7.23
CA GLU A 463 -11.84 13.05 -6.12
C GLU A 463 -13.04 13.71 -5.44
N PHE A 464 -13.02 13.72 -4.12
CA PHE A 464 -13.99 14.38 -3.27
C PHE A 464 -13.28 15.42 -2.41
N ASP A 465 -13.76 16.67 -2.44
CA ASP A 465 -13.45 17.70 -1.44
C ASP A 465 -14.72 17.98 -0.62
N VAL A 466 -14.63 17.71 0.68
CA VAL A 466 -15.70 17.91 1.66
C VAL A 466 -15.38 19.04 2.65
N ALA A 467 -14.50 19.98 2.31
CA ALA A 467 -14.07 21.06 3.21
C ALA A 467 -15.21 21.95 3.73
N ALA A 468 -16.34 22.03 3.02
CA ALA A 468 -17.51 22.79 3.44
C ALA A 468 -18.37 22.06 4.49
N ILE A 469 -18.25 20.74 4.61
CA ILE A 469 -19.00 19.93 5.57
C ILE A 469 -18.56 20.26 7.00
N ARG A 470 -19.48 20.16 7.96
CA ARG A 470 -19.21 20.24 9.40
C ARG A 470 -19.90 19.09 10.12
N SER A 471 -19.42 18.74 11.31
CA SER A 471 -20.18 17.87 12.22
C SER A 471 -21.38 18.63 12.77
N GLY A 472 -22.33 17.93 13.39
CA GLY A 472 -23.44 18.56 14.11
C GLY A 472 -23.01 19.48 15.26
N GLU A 473 -21.75 19.37 15.70
CA GLU A 473 -21.14 20.23 16.73
C GLU A 473 -20.27 21.35 16.13
N GLY A 474 -20.22 21.47 14.80
CA GLY A 474 -19.47 22.52 14.09
C GLY A 474 -17.99 22.19 13.85
N GLU A 475 -17.55 20.95 14.06
CA GLU A 475 -16.16 20.54 13.80
C GLU A 475 -15.90 20.47 12.29
N GLU A 476 -14.70 20.89 11.87
CA GLU A 476 -14.23 20.71 10.49
C GLU A 476 -13.71 19.28 10.28
N PRO A 477 -13.86 18.69 9.08
CA PRO A 477 -13.23 17.43 8.74
C PRO A 477 -11.74 17.47 9.05
N LEU A 478 -11.20 16.45 9.71
CA LEU A 478 -9.75 16.38 9.97
C LEU A 478 -9.00 16.36 8.63
N HIS A 479 -9.42 15.50 7.71
CA HIS A 479 -9.01 15.53 6.31
C HIS A 479 -10.20 15.85 5.39
N ARG A 480 -9.95 16.68 4.37
CA ARG A 480 -11.00 17.15 3.45
C ARG A 480 -11.12 16.31 2.17
N ASP A 481 -10.05 15.60 1.80
CA ASP A 481 -9.92 14.95 0.50
C ASP A 481 -10.07 13.43 0.61
N ALA A 482 -10.70 12.82 -0.38
CA ALA A 482 -10.73 11.37 -0.57
C ALA A 482 -10.80 11.03 -2.07
N TYR A 483 -10.39 9.81 -2.42
CA TYR A 483 -10.27 9.40 -3.82
C TYR A 483 -10.84 8.01 -4.03
N TYR A 484 -11.88 7.89 -4.84
CA TYR A 484 -12.56 6.64 -5.15
C TYR A 484 -12.20 6.17 -6.57
N THR A 485 -11.73 4.95 -6.74
CA THR A 485 -11.50 4.34 -8.06
C THR A 485 -12.76 3.66 -8.53
N LEU A 486 -13.35 4.09 -9.65
CA LEU A 486 -14.60 3.54 -10.18
C LEU A 486 -14.35 2.64 -11.38
N ASN A 487 -14.58 1.32 -11.23
CA ASN A 487 -14.49 0.36 -12.34
C ASN A 487 -15.89 -0.08 -12.81
N GLU A 488 -16.78 -0.36 -11.88
CA GLU A 488 -18.12 -0.86 -12.12
C GLU A 488 -19.17 -0.06 -11.34
N LEU A 489 -20.36 0.03 -11.92
CA LEU A 489 -21.55 0.54 -11.25
C LEU A 489 -22.40 -0.65 -10.80
N PRO A 490 -22.97 -0.63 -9.58
CA PRO A 490 -23.93 -1.63 -9.15
C PRO A 490 -25.11 -1.71 -10.12
N LEU A 491 -25.63 -2.91 -10.32
CA LEU A 491 -26.93 -3.09 -10.98
C LEU A 491 -28.02 -2.47 -10.09
N GLU A 492 -29.05 -1.87 -10.73
CA GLU A 492 -30.21 -1.31 -10.02
C GLU A 492 -31.00 -2.36 -9.23
#